data_AF-A0A848ZJ83-F1
#
_entry.id   AF-A0A848ZJ83-F1
#
_cell.length_a   1.000
_cell.length_b   1.000
_cell.length_c   1.000
_cell.angle_alpha   90.00
_cell.angle_beta   90.00
_cell.angle_gamma   90.00
#
_symmetry.space_group_name_H-M   'P 1'
#
loop_
_entity.id
_entity.type
_entity.pdbx_description
1 polymer ?
#
loop_
_entity_poly.entity_id
_entity_poly.type
_entity_poly.pdbx_seq_one_letter_code
_entity_poly.pdbx_strand_id
1 'polypeptide(L)'
;GYIVPSLSFDHKLIPSGRLVLATKWKAHFNLGNDYEFYQAANIGGIDGIRGFRNQRFSGKTSYYQNTDLRYSIKQLKTGLLPVTIGLYGAFDYGRVWNPNEDSDQWHNSYGGGFFLNGADVLTARFALFNSVEGPRFSFGVGFGF
;
A
#
# COMPACT_ATOMS: atom_id res chain seq x y z
N GLY A 1 -6.79 -18.32 -15.76
CA GLY A 1 -7.53 -17.88 -14.55
C GLY A 1 -6.53 -17.38 -13.51
N TYR A 2 -6.95 -16.75 -12.41
CA TYR A 2 -6.00 -16.20 -11.43
C TYR A 2 -6.48 -16.34 -9.97
N ILE A 3 -5.52 -16.24 -9.04
CA ILE A 3 -5.78 -16.21 -7.58
C ILE A 3 -5.05 -15.00 -6.99
N VAL A 4 -5.73 -14.18 -6.19
CA VAL A 4 -5.16 -12.97 -5.57
C VAL A 4 -5.38 -12.99 -4.05
N PRO A 5 -4.55 -13.72 -3.28
CA PRO A 5 -4.66 -13.69 -1.83
C PRO A 5 -4.18 -12.34 -1.29
N SER A 6 -4.86 -11.84 -0.27
CA SER A 6 -4.47 -10.64 0.47
C SER A 6 -4.73 -10.85 1.96
N LEU A 7 -3.80 -10.39 2.79
CA LEU A 7 -3.89 -10.43 4.24
C LEU A 7 -3.43 -9.09 4.80
N SER A 8 -4.15 -8.56 5.79
CA SER A 8 -3.79 -7.32 6.47
C SER A 8 -3.91 -7.49 7.98
N PHE A 9 -2.96 -6.92 8.73
CA PHE A 9 -3.00 -6.85 10.19
C PHE A 9 -2.76 -5.43 10.67
N ASP A 10 -3.62 -4.97 11.57
CA ASP A 10 -3.48 -3.71 12.30
C ASP A 10 -3.30 -4.03 13.79
N HIS A 11 -2.09 -3.79 14.30
CA HIS A 11 -1.72 -4.09 15.69
C HIS A 11 -1.46 -2.80 16.47
N LYS A 12 -2.20 -2.60 17.56
CA LYS A 12 -2.00 -1.47 18.49
C LYS A 12 -0.70 -1.70 19.26
N LEU A 13 0.27 -0.81 19.08
CA LEU A 13 1.55 -0.86 19.81
C LEU A 13 1.45 -0.26 21.21
N ILE A 14 0.40 0.52 21.49
CA ILE A 14 0.13 1.10 22.80
C ILE A 14 -1.36 0.98 23.17
N PRO A 15 -1.72 0.90 24.47
CA PRO A 15 -3.10 0.69 24.90
C PRO A 15 -4.09 1.76 24.40
N SER A 16 -3.62 3.00 24.22
CA SER A 16 -4.44 4.11 23.73
C SER A 16 -4.86 3.95 22.25
N GLY A 17 -4.26 3.02 21.51
CA GLY A 17 -4.49 2.83 20.08
C GLY A 17 -3.99 3.98 19.20
N ARG A 18 -3.26 4.95 19.76
CA ARG A 18 -2.71 6.07 18.98
C ARG A 18 -1.50 5.69 18.14
N LEU A 19 -0.82 4.60 18.47
CA LEU A 19 0.30 4.06 17.70
C LEU A 19 -0.08 2.67 17.21
N VAL A 20 -0.10 2.48 15.90
CA VAL A 20 -0.53 1.23 15.25
C VAL A 20 0.53 0.81 14.23
N LEU A 21 0.93 -0.45 14.27
CA LEU A 21 1.65 -1.11 13.20
C LEU A 21 0.61 -1.75 12.26
N ALA A 22 0.54 -1.27 11.04
CA ALA A 22 -0.34 -1.81 10.02
C ALA A 22 0.51 -2.46 8.93
N THR A 23 0.18 -3.69 8.54
CA THR A 23 0.94 -4.42 7.53
C THR A 23 -0.01 -5.17 6.61
N LYS A 24 0.28 -5.14 5.31
CA LYS A 24 -0.50 -5.80 4.27
C LYS A 24 0.41 -6.62 3.38
N TRP A 25 0.03 -7.87 3.14
CA TRP A 25 0.61 -8.76 2.14
C TRP A 25 -0.42 -8.98 1.05
N LYS A 26 0.02 -8.92 -0.19
CA LYS A 26 -0.82 -9.30 -1.33
C LYS A 26 0.03 -10.00 -2.37
N ALA A 27 -0.51 -11.05 -2.94
CA ALA A 27 0.08 -11.74 -4.08
C ALA A 27 -0.96 -11.87 -5.19
N HIS A 28 -0.47 -12.10 -6.41
CA HIS A 28 -1.30 -12.38 -7.58
C HIS A 28 -0.63 -13.50 -8.37
N PHE A 29 -1.33 -14.61 -8.54
CA PHE A 29 -0.87 -15.77 -9.31
C PHE A 29 -1.75 -15.98 -10.54
N ASN A 30 -1.19 -15.79 -11.74
CA ASN A 30 -1.84 -16.24 -12.97
C ASN A 30 -1.62 -17.74 -13.17
N LEU A 31 -2.74 -18.48 -13.28
CA LEU A 31 -2.79 -19.93 -13.49
C LEU A 31 -2.78 -20.24 -14.99
N GLY A 32 -1.94 -21.18 -15.41
CA GLY A 32 -1.68 -21.49 -16.81
C GLY A 32 -0.62 -20.57 -17.43
N ASN A 33 -0.39 -20.70 -18.73
CA ASN A 33 0.56 -19.83 -19.47
C ASN A 33 -0.14 -18.85 -20.40
N ASP A 34 -1.44 -19.04 -20.64
CA ASP A 34 -2.25 -18.27 -21.59
C ASP A 34 -3.01 -17.16 -20.86
N TYR A 35 -2.27 -16.16 -20.36
CA TYR A 35 -2.85 -14.93 -19.82
C TYR A 35 -2.55 -13.77 -20.75
N GLU A 36 -3.53 -12.89 -20.91
CA GLU A 36 -3.36 -11.69 -21.72
C GLU A 36 -2.60 -10.62 -20.94
N PHE A 37 -1.95 -9.68 -21.65
CA PHE A 37 -1.16 -8.62 -21.00
C PHE A 37 -1.98 -7.79 -19.99
N TYR A 38 -3.29 -7.60 -20.22
CA TYR A 38 -4.18 -6.89 -19.31
C TYR A 38 -4.58 -7.70 -18.06
N GLN A 39 -4.30 -9.02 -18.07
CA GLN A 39 -4.46 -9.92 -16.92
C GLN A 39 -3.14 -10.07 -16.15
N ALA A 40 -2.05 -9.41 -16.57
CA ALA A 40 -0.77 -9.50 -15.90
C ALA A 40 -0.86 -9.08 -14.43
N ALA A 41 -0.08 -9.76 -13.59
CA ALA A 41 0.10 -9.41 -12.20
C ALA A 41 0.94 -8.13 -12.11
N ASN A 42 0.29 -7.01 -11.77
CA ASN A 42 0.90 -5.70 -11.72
C ASN A 42 1.15 -5.25 -10.28
N ILE A 43 2.28 -4.59 -10.03
CA ILE A 43 2.56 -3.89 -8.76
C ILE A 43 3.12 -2.48 -9.00
N GLY A 44 2.75 -1.56 -8.13
CA GLY A 44 3.29 -0.20 -8.09
C GLY A 44 2.23 0.83 -7.73
N GLY A 45 2.64 1.90 -7.06
CA GLY A 45 1.77 3.00 -6.69
C GLY A 45 0.71 2.60 -5.67
N ILE A 46 -0.58 2.78 -5.99
CA ILE A 46 -1.68 2.52 -5.04
C ILE A 46 -1.92 1.03 -4.75
N ASP A 47 -1.48 0.14 -5.64
CA ASP A 47 -1.58 -1.32 -5.49
C ASP A 47 -0.18 -1.92 -5.65
N GLY A 48 0.59 -1.88 -4.57
CA GLY A 48 1.96 -2.34 -4.53
C GLY A 48 2.88 -1.37 -3.80
N ILE A 49 4.03 -1.10 -4.40
CA ILE A 49 5.12 -0.34 -3.79
C ILE A 49 4.92 1.15 -4.07
N ARG A 50 4.65 1.95 -3.03
CA ARG A 50 4.08 3.31 -3.18
C ARG A 50 5.04 4.32 -3.80
N GLY A 51 6.35 4.08 -3.73
CA GLY A 51 7.38 4.91 -4.37
C GLY A 51 7.43 4.81 -5.89
N PHE A 52 6.73 3.86 -6.51
CA PHE A 52 6.71 3.69 -7.97
C PHE A 52 5.40 4.16 -8.59
N ARG A 53 5.38 4.33 -9.92
CA ARG A 53 4.15 4.63 -10.68
C ARG A 53 3.16 3.47 -10.58
N ASN A 54 1.88 3.75 -10.82
CA ASN A 54 0.85 2.71 -10.84
C ASN A 54 1.20 1.66 -11.90
N GLN A 55 1.04 0.37 -11.55
CA GLN A 55 1.29 -0.76 -12.47
C GLN A 55 2.68 -0.71 -13.10
N ARG A 56 3.69 -0.26 -12.34
CA ARG A 56 5.06 -0.06 -12.84
C ARG A 56 5.76 -1.36 -13.23
N PHE A 57 5.48 -2.43 -12.52
CA PHE A 57 6.07 -3.75 -12.75
C PHE A 57 4.98 -4.76 -13.05
N SER A 58 5.19 -5.57 -14.07
CA SER A 58 4.20 -6.52 -14.60
C SER A 58 4.84 -7.88 -14.77
N GLY A 59 4.12 -8.93 -14.38
CA GLY A 59 4.53 -10.28 -14.72
C GLY A 59 3.42 -11.32 -14.60
N LYS A 60 3.81 -12.60 -14.63
CA LYS A 60 2.87 -13.71 -14.43
C LYS A 60 2.44 -13.85 -12.96
N THR A 61 3.39 -13.66 -12.05
CA THR A 61 3.14 -13.67 -10.61
C THR A 61 3.65 -12.39 -10.00
N SER A 62 2.98 -11.88 -8.97
CA SER A 62 3.48 -10.77 -8.17
C SER A 62 3.25 -10.96 -6.69
N TYR A 63 4.06 -10.28 -5.90
CA TYR A 63 3.93 -10.19 -4.46
C TYR A 63 4.43 -8.84 -4.00
N TYR A 64 3.77 -8.28 -2.99
CA TYR A 64 4.30 -7.15 -2.26
C TYR A 64 3.84 -7.18 -0.79
N GLN A 65 4.61 -6.50 0.05
CA GLN A 65 4.24 -6.15 1.41
C GLN A 65 4.33 -4.63 1.60
N ASN A 66 3.31 -4.05 2.24
CA ASN A 66 3.35 -2.70 2.77
C ASN A 66 3.38 -2.77 4.30
N THR A 67 4.27 -2.01 4.92
CA THR A 67 4.32 -1.84 6.37
C THR A 67 4.24 -0.37 6.71
N ASP A 68 3.27 0.00 7.56
CA ASP A 68 3.03 1.35 8.05
C ASP A 68 3.17 1.38 9.58
N LEU A 69 3.88 2.38 10.09
CA LEU A 69 3.78 2.82 11.47
C LEU A 69 2.93 4.08 11.51
N ARG A 70 1.71 3.98 12.04
CA ARG A 70 0.70 5.05 12.04
C ARG A 70 0.57 5.66 13.43
N TYR A 71 0.62 6.98 13.50
CA TYR A 71 0.43 7.76 14.72
C TYR A 71 -0.74 8.73 14.62
N SER A 72 -1.74 8.55 15.47
CA SER A 72 -2.91 9.43 15.62
C SER A 72 -2.59 10.55 16.61
N ILE A 73 -2.46 11.77 16.07
CA ILE A 73 -2.05 12.96 16.83
C ILE A 73 -3.22 13.52 17.63
N LYS A 74 -4.36 13.73 16.96
CA LYS A 74 -5.51 14.43 17.54
C LYS A 74 -6.82 13.92 16.97
N GLN A 75 -7.83 13.85 17.83
CA GLN A 75 -9.21 13.65 17.44
C GLN A 75 -9.99 14.95 17.64
N LEU A 76 -10.66 15.39 16.59
CA LEU A 76 -11.49 16.58 16.56
C LEU A 76 -12.96 16.16 16.50
N LYS A 77 -13.78 16.66 17.41
CA LYS A 77 -15.24 16.53 17.31
C LYS A 77 -15.75 17.68 16.47
N THR A 78 -16.20 17.40 15.25
CA THR A 78 -16.87 18.40 14.41
C THR A 78 -18.39 18.31 14.62
N GLY A 79 -19.15 19.31 14.17
CA GLY A 79 -20.62 19.29 14.25
C GLY A 79 -21.28 18.21 13.39
N LEU A 80 -20.53 17.57 12.48
CA LEU A 80 -21.01 16.47 11.63
C LEU A 80 -20.52 15.11 12.15
N LEU A 81 -19.19 14.94 12.27
CA LEU A 81 -18.58 13.65 12.65
C LEU A 81 -17.18 13.80 13.27
N PRO A 82 -16.72 12.83 14.09
CA PRO A 82 -15.35 12.83 14.63
C PRO A 82 -14.29 12.67 13.52
N VAL A 83 -13.27 13.53 13.52
CA VAL A 83 -12.14 13.49 12.58
C VAL A 83 -10.85 13.23 13.33
N THR A 84 -10.12 12.20 12.93
CA THR A 84 -8.78 11.88 13.44
C THR A 84 -7.73 12.37 12.45
N ILE A 85 -6.76 13.12 12.95
CA ILE A 85 -5.59 13.57 12.21
C ILE A 85 -4.39 12.76 12.67
N GLY A 86 -3.61 12.26 11.72
CA GLY A 86 -2.40 11.52 12.02
C GLY A 86 -1.33 11.59 10.93
N LEU A 87 -0.20 10.99 11.25
CA LEU A 87 0.94 10.82 10.35
C LEU A 87 1.36 9.35 10.33
N TYR A 88 2.09 8.95 9.29
CA TYR A 88 2.64 7.62 9.21
C TYR A 88 4.00 7.61 8.52
N GLY A 89 4.85 6.69 8.95
CA GLY A 89 6.05 6.27 8.23
C GLY A 89 5.83 4.87 7.67
N ALA A 90 6.52 4.54 6.58
CA ALA A 90 6.24 3.33 5.83
C ALA A 90 7.44 2.77 5.08
N PHE A 91 7.44 1.45 4.93
CA PHE A 91 8.38 0.70 4.10
C PHE A 91 7.61 -0.33 3.28
N ASP A 92 7.91 -0.36 1.98
CA ASP A 92 7.28 -1.22 1.00
C ASP A 92 8.33 -2.02 0.25
N TYR A 93 8.01 -3.25 -0.08
CA TYR A 93 8.81 -4.03 -1.01
C TYR A 93 7.97 -5.05 -1.76
N GLY A 94 8.43 -5.46 -2.93
CA GLY A 94 7.72 -6.41 -3.77
C GLY A 94 8.48 -6.79 -5.02
N ARG A 95 7.92 -7.75 -5.74
CA ARG A 95 8.54 -8.35 -6.92
C ARG A 95 7.49 -8.93 -7.85
N VAL A 96 7.84 -8.98 -9.13
CA VAL A 96 7.14 -9.71 -10.18
C VAL A 96 8.02 -10.84 -10.70
N TRP A 97 7.40 -11.90 -11.21
CA TRP A 97 8.08 -13.02 -11.83
C TRP A 97 7.49 -13.31 -13.21
N ASN A 98 8.37 -13.55 -14.18
CA ASN A 98 8.03 -13.98 -15.52
C ASN A 98 8.74 -15.30 -15.85
N PRO A 99 8.09 -16.28 -16.51
CA PRO A 99 8.73 -17.55 -16.86
C PRO A 99 9.96 -17.41 -17.77
N ASN A 100 10.02 -16.34 -18.56
CA ASN A 100 11.06 -16.11 -19.57
C ASN A 100 12.11 -15.08 -19.11
N GLU A 101 12.12 -14.74 -17.82
CA GLU A 101 13.02 -13.73 -17.25
C GLU A 101 13.68 -14.28 -15.99
N ASP A 102 15.01 -14.33 -16.00
CA ASP A 102 15.80 -14.67 -14.81
C ASP A 102 16.23 -13.37 -14.11
N SER A 103 15.28 -12.78 -13.37
CA SER A 103 15.49 -11.53 -12.64
C SER A 103 15.29 -11.76 -11.17
N ASP A 104 16.33 -11.50 -10.37
CA ASP A 104 16.29 -11.55 -8.91
C ASP A 104 15.91 -10.25 -8.20
N GLN A 105 15.43 -9.28 -8.98
CA GLN A 105 15.23 -7.93 -8.49
C GLN A 105 14.02 -7.81 -7.57
N TRP A 106 14.27 -7.35 -6.34
CA TRP A 106 13.25 -6.82 -5.45
C TRP A 106 13.20 -5.31 -5.56
N HIS A 107 12.00 -4.76 -5.65
CA HIS A 107 11.77 -3.32 -5.65
C HIS A 107 11.34 -2.90 -4.26
N ASN A 108 11.81 -1.74 -3.79
CA ASN A 108 11.46 -1.22 -2.48
C ASN A 108 11.23 0.29 -2.53
N SER A 109 10.50 0.78 -1.53
CA SER A 109 10.36 2.20 -1.28
C SER A 109 10.15 2.47 0.19
N TYR A 110 10.57 3.63 0.64
CA TYR A 110 10.28 4.12 1.99
C TYR A 110 9.68 5.51 1.88
N GLY A 111 8.89 5.89 2.88
CA GLY A 111 8.21 7.17 2.84
C GLY A 111 7.27 7.34 4.00
N GLY A 112 6.35 8.27 3.83
CA GLY A 112 5.37 8.58 4.85
C GLY A 112 4.41 9.65 4.37
N GLY A 113 3.53 10.03 5.28
CA GLY A 113 2.49 10.99 4.95
C GLY A 113 1.60 11.35 6.10
N PHE A 114 0.58 12.13 5.77
CA PHE A 114 -0.48 12.53 6.68
C PHE A 114 -1.78 11.85 6.27
N PHE A 115 -2.63 11.57 7.26
CA PHE A 115 -3.98 11.10 7.03
C PHE A 115 -4.99 11.88 7.85
N LEU A 116 -6.18 12.03 7.27
CA LEU A 116 -7.38 12.51 7.93
C LEU A 116 -8.42 11.41 7.81
N ASN A 117 -8.94 10.92 8.94
CA ASN A 117 -9.98 9.90 8.97
C ASN A 117 -11.24 10.46 9.65
N GLY A 118 -12.29 10.65 8.88
CA GLY A 118 -13.63 11.03 9.34
C GLY A 118 -14.48 9.81 9.64
N ALA A 119 -14.64 9.51 10.93
CA ALA A 119 -15.51 8.46 11.46
C ALA A 119 -15.38 7.08 10.77
N ASP A 120 -14.18 6.72 10.31
CA ASP A 120 -13.88 5.49 9.55
C ASP A 120 -14.63 5.36 8.21
N VAL A 121 -15.40 6.37 7.81
CA VAL A 121 -16.16 6.41 6.55
C VAL A 121 -15.38 7.13 5.46
N LEU A 122 -14.58 8.15 5.81
CA LEU A 122 -13.86 8.97 4.85
C LEU A 122 -12.39 9.08 5.25
N THR A 123 -11.47 8.68 4.37
CA THR A 123 -10.04 8.88 4.60
C THR A 123 -9.40 9.69 3.50
N ALA A 124 -8.75 10.79 3.85
CA ALA A 124 -7.83 11.51 2.95
C ALA A 124 -6.38 11.19 3.33
N ARG A 125 -5.51 10.96 2.34
CA ARG A 125 -4.08 10.72 2.53
C ARG A 125 -3.25 11.61 1.62
N PHE A 126 -2.15 12.11 2.15
CA PHE A 126 -1.10 12.81 1.41
C PHE A 126 0.22 12.15 1.73
N ALA A 127 1.00 11.78 0.72
CA ALA A 127 2.16 10.93 0.91
C ALA A 127 3.33 11.31 0.00
N LEU A 128 4.54 11.10 0.52
CA LEU A 128 5.79 11.21 -0.22
C LEU A 128 6.60 9.94 0.02
N PHE A 129 6.90 9.22 -1.05
CA PHE A 129 7.70 8.00 -1.03
C PHE A 129 8.91 8.13 -1.94
N ASN A 130 10.06 7.64 -1.51
CA ASN A 130 11.27 7.59 -2.31
C ASN A 130 11.58 6.14 -2.71
N SER A 131 12.10 5.97 -3.92
CA SER A 131 12.57 4.70 -4.46
C SER A 131 13.81 4.94 -5.31
N VAL A 132 14.30 3.91 -5.99
CA VAL A 132 15.38 4.04 -6.99
C VAL A 132 15.00 4.94 -8.18
N GLU A 133 13.70 5.16 -8.44
CA GLU A 133 13.20 6.08 -9.48
C GLU A 133 13.03 7.52 -8.96
N GLY A 134 13.42 7.78 -7.71
CA GLY A 134 13.31 9.07 -7.05
C GLY A 134 12.02 9.26 -6.24
N PRO A 135 11.74 10.50 -5.81
CA PRO A 135 10.59 10.81 -4.96
C PRO A 135 9.28 10.87 -5.75
N ARG A 136 8.23 10.28 -5.18
CA ARG A 136 6.87 10.26 -5.70
C ARG A 136 5.90 10.84 -4.67
N PHE A 137 5.27 11.95 -5.05
CA PHE A 137 4.13 12.52 -4.33
C PHE A 137 2.83 11.82 -4.73
N SER A 138 1.94 11.61 -3.76
CA SER A 138 0.59 11.11 -4.03
C SER A 138 -0.41 11.65 -3.03
N PHE A 139 -1.66 11.77 -3.46
CA PHE A 139 -2.79 12.12 -2.61
C PHE A 139 -4.00 11.29 -3.02
N GLY A 140 -4.93 11.07 -2.11
CA GLY A 140 -6.13 10.30 -2.40
C GLY A 140 -7.18 10.42 -1.31
N VAL A 141 -8.42 10.20 -1.70
CA VAL A 141 -9.58 10.13 -0.82
C VAL A 141 -10.25 8.78 -1.04
N GLY A 142 -10.63 8.10 0.04
CA GLY A 142 -11.27 6.78 0.00
C GLY A 142 -12.40 6.68 1.02
N PHE A 143 -13.30 5.71 0.79
CA PHE A 143 -14.47 5.48 1.61
C PHE A 143 -14.48 4.07 2.22
N GLY A 144 -14.38 3.96 3.55
CA GLY A 144 -14.70 2.73 4.30
C GLY A 144 -14.00 1.43 3.86
N PHE A 145 -12.66 1.38 3.87
CA PHE A 145 -11.87 0.16 3.69
C PHE A 145 -10.48 0.23 4.32
#